data_AF-A0A7I7KX66-F1
#
_entry.id   AF-A0A7I7KX66-F1
#
_cell.length_a   1.000
_cell.length_b   1.000
_cell.length_c   1.000
_cell.angle_alpha   90.00
_cell.angle_beta   90.00
_cell.angle_gamma   90.00
#
_symmetry.space_group_name_H-M   'P 1'
#
loop_
_entity.id
_entity.type
_entity.pdbx_description
1 polymer ?
#
loop_
_entity_poly.entity_id
_entity_poly.type
_entity_poly.pdbx_seq_one_letter_code
_entity_poly.pdbx_strand_id
1 'polypeptide(L)'
;MGESARIQLIAAYAAEAAGGSTIVREGLVRKIARNFDEPTGEPDTAHLPPLRQHYIKDVRTLLPALEERLRAEGASEEQIAREMNALRRRLGEEYKERTPKELRHIIFARNIEKYGDPLGPSFQQLRDQGKTYAQIIEGAKRPGGDDLGLGTKK
;
A
#
# COMPACT_ATOMS: atom_id res chain seq x y z
N MET A 1 -24.29 -1.18 -14.32
CA MET A 1 -23.47 -1.22 -15.56
C MET A 1 -23.07 -2.67 -15.81
N GLY A 2 -23.43 -3.23 -16.96
CA GLY A 2 -23.20 -4.65 -17.27
C GLY A 2 -21.74 -4.97 -17.63
N GLU A 3 -21.35 -6.22 -17.41
CA GLU A 3 -20.01 -6.80 -17.62
C GLU A 3 -19.40 -6.49 -19.00
N SER A 4 -20.24 -6.41 -20.03
CA SER A 4 -19.86 -6.05 -21.40
C SER A 4 -19.30 -4.63 -21.54
N ALA A 5 -19.81 -3.66 -20.76
CA ALA A 5 -19.31 -2.28 -20.78
C ALA A 5 -17.94 -2.14 -20.09
N ARG A 6 -17.62 -3.04 -19.14
CA ARG A 6 -16.30 -3.10 -18.48
C ARG A 6 -15.23 -3.66 -19.42
N ILE A 7 -15.56 -4.68 -20.21
CA ILE A 7 -14.64 -5.29 -21.18
C ILE A 7 -14.31 -4.29 -22.31
N GLN A 8 -15.29 -3.51 -22.77
CA GLN A 8 -15.06 -2.50 -23.81
C GLN A 8 -14.20 -1.33 -23.34
N LEU A 9 -14.30 -0.92 -22.06
CA LEU A 9 -13.43 0.11 -21.48
C LEU A 9 -11.98 -0.37 -21.33
N ILE A 10 -11.78 -1.66 -21.04
CA ILE A 10 -10.46 -2.30 -20.95
C ILE A 10 -9.80 -2.41 -22.34
N ALA A 11 -10.58 -2.76 -23.37
CA ALA A 11 -10.08 -2.87 -24.74
C ALA A 11 -9.71 -1.51 -25.36
N ALA A 12 -10.48 -0.45 -25.08
CA ALA A 12 -10.21 0.89 -25.60
C ALA A 12 -8.93 1.53 -25.02
N TYR A 13 -8.55 1.20 -23.78
CA TYR A 13 -7.37 1.77 -23.11
C TYR A 13 -6.05 1.06 -23.46
N ALA A 14 -6.13 -0.17 -23.99
CA ALA A 14 -4.97 -0.96 -24.41
C ALA A 14 -4.33 -0.45 -25.73
N ALA A 15 -5.07 0.33 -26.52
CA ALA A 15 -4.64 0.79 -27.84
C ALA A 15 -3.84 2.11 -27.83
N GLU A 16 -3.98 2.98 -26.83
CA GLU A 16 -3.41 4.34 -26.87
C GLU A 16 -2.09 4.57 -26.11
N ALA A 17 -1.62 3.63 -25.29
CA ALA A 17 -0.48 3.88 -24.41
C ALA A 17 0.84 3.27 -24.92
N ALA A 18 1.43 3.83 -25.97
CA ALA A 18 2.86 3.69 -26.25
C ALA A 18 3.64 4.72 -25.39
N GLY A 19 4.27 4.30 -24.28
CA GLY A 19 5.26 5.15 -23.57
C GLY A 19 5.07 5.45 -22.07
N GLY A 20 4.33 4.64 -21.29
CA GLY A 20 4.14 4.87 -19.84
C GLY A 20 4.59 3.68 -18.98
N SER A 21 5.30 3.93 -17.87
CA SER A 21 5.84 2.90 -16.95
C SER A 21 4.79 1.86 -16.51
N THR A 22 5.13 0.58 -16.67
CA THR A 22 4.28 -0.60 -16.41
C THR A 22 3.68 -0.63 -14.99
N ILE A 23 4.35 -0.02 -14.01
CA ILE A 23 3.92 0.04 -12.61
C ILE A 23 2.67 0.93 -12.42
N VAL A 24 2.58 2.03 -13.17
CA VAL A 24 1.38 2.90 -13.17
C VAL A 24 0.20 2.16 -13.81
N ARG A 25 0.47 1.31 -14.81
CA ARG A 25 -0.54 0.51 -15.52
C ARG A 25 -1.14 -0.57 -14.63
N GLU A 26 -0.32 -1.34 -13.92
CA GLU A 26 -0.81 -2.38 -13.00
C GLU A 26 -1.56 -1.79 -11.79
N GLY A 27 -1.11 -0.65 -11.26
CA GLY A 27 -1.79 0.03 -10.16
C GLY A 27 -3.22 0.48 -10.52
N LEU A 28 -3.43 0.99 -11.73
CA LEU A 28 -4.73 1.48 -12.18
C LEU A 28 -5.71 0.34 -12.53
N VAL A 29 -5.22 -0.75 -13.14
CA VAL A 29 -6.03 -1.96 -13.42
C VAL A 29 -6.49 -2.63 -12.13
N ARG A 30 -5.61 -2.72 -11.11
CA ARG A 30 -5.97 -3.23 -9.77
C ARG A 30 -6.99 -2.35 -9.04
N LYS A 31 -7.07 -1.05 -9.36
CA LYS A 31 -7.99 -0.07 -8.72
C LYS A 31 -9.43 -0.21 -9.20
N ILE A 32 -9.65 -0.70 -10.42
CA ILE A 32 -10.96 -0.77 -11.09
C ILE A 32 -11.65 -2.13 -10.90
N ALA A 33 -10.90 -3.22 -10.70
CA ALA A 33 -11.44 -4.59 -10.70
C ALA A 33 -11.69 -5.21 -9.31
N ARG A 34 -11.18 -4.64 -8.21
CA ARG A 34 -11.25 -5.27 -6.88
C ARG A 34 -12.51 -4.87 -6.10
N ASN A 35 -13.26 -5.88 -5.64
CA ASN A 35 -14.31 -5.71 -4.65
C ASN A 35 -13.69 -5.63 -3.25
N PHE A 36 -13.58 -4.42 -2.69
CA PHE A 36 -13.02 -4.20 -1.34
C PHE A 36 -13.97 -4.58 -0.21
N ASP A 37 -15.22 -4.92 -0.52
CA ASP A 37 -16.23 -5.36 0.44
C ASP A 37 -16.14 -6.86 0.73
N GLU A 38 -15.42 -7.62 -0.11
CA GLU A 38 -15.18 -9.05 0.08
C GLU A 38 -13.85 -9.32 0.80
N PRO A 39 -13.82 -10.28 1.73
CA PRO A 39 -12.60 -10.66 2.44
C PRO A 39 -11.54 -11.24 1.48
N THR A 40 -10.26 -11.14 1.83
CA THR A 40 -9.17 -11.70 1.01
C THR A 40 -9.03 -13.21 1.12
N GLY A 41 -9.65 -13.81 2.15
CA GLY A 41 -9.55 -15.24 2.48
C GLY A 41 -8.32 -15.61 3.32
N GLU A 42 -7.49 -14.65 3.74
CA GLU A 42 -6.31 -14.93 4.57
C GLU A 42 -6.71 -15.18 6.05
N PRO A 43 -6.40 -16.36 6.62
CA PRO A 43 -6.93 -16.76 7.92
C PRO A 43 -6.44 -15.87 9.09
N ASP A 44 -5.22 -15.34 9.02
CA ASP A 44 -4.62 -14.50 10.06
C ASP A 44 -5.15 -13.04 10.05
N THR A 45 -5.98 -12.70 9.05
CA THR A 45 -6.65 -11.40 8.93
C THR A 45 -8.18 -11.51 8.88
N ALA A 46 -8.74 -12.72 8.99
CA ALA A 46 -10.17 -12.96 8.84
C ALA A 46 -11.05 -12.20 9.86
N HIS A 47 -10.50 -11.82 11.03
CA HIS A 47 -11.17 -11.00 12.04
C HIS A 47 -11.20 -9.50 11.73
N LEU A 48 -10.50 -9.05 10.68
CA LEU A 48 -10.39 -7.65 10.29
C LEU A 48 -11.43 -7.29 9.22
N PRO A 49 -11.82 -6.02 9.09
CA PRO A 49 -12.68 -5.57 8.00
C PRO A 49 -12.05 -5.88 6.62
N PRO A 50 -12.84 -6.25 5.60
CA PRO A 50 -12.35 -6.58 4.25
C PRO A 50 -11.33 -5.59 3.69
N LEU A 51 -11.63 -4.28 3.75
CA LEU A 51 -10.70 -3.22 3.31
C LEU A 51 -9.33 -3.29 4.01
N ARG A 52 -9.29 -3.66 5.29
CA ARG A 52 -8.05 -3.82 6.05
C ARG A 52 -7.29 -5.08 5.64
N GLN A 53 -7.99 -6.18 5.34
CA GLN A 53 -7.39 -7.40 4.83
C GLN A 53 -6.68 -7.14 3.49
N HIS A 54 -7.35 -6.44 2.56
CA HIS A 54 -6.77 -6.06 1.26
C HIS A 54 -5.52 -5.19 1.41
N TYR A 55 -5.55 -4.22 2.32
CA TYR A 55 -4.36 -3.42 2.63
C TYR A 55 -3.19 -4.27 3.14
N ILE A 56 -3.44 -5.20 4.07
CA ILE A 56 -2.40 -6.08 4.62
C ILE A 56 -1.81 -6.93 3.49
N LYS A 57 -2.66 -7.51 2.66
CA LYS A 57 -2.27 -8.29 1.49
C LYS A 57 -1.42 -7.47 0.52
N ASP A 58 -1.83 -6.25 0.19
CA ASP A 58 -1.07 -5.36 -0.70
C ASP A 58 0.30 -5.01 -0.12
N VAL A 59 0.38 -4.71 1.19
CA VAL A 59 1.68 -4.48 1.86
C VAL A 59 2.57 -5.73 1.79
N ARG A 60 2.01 -6.91 2.05
CA ARG A 60 2.75 -8.19 2.06
C ARG A 60 3.15 -8.69 0.67
N THR A 61 2.51 -8.22 -0.39
CA THR A 61 2.76 -8.71 -1.75
C THR A 61 3.52 -7.68 -2.58
N LEU A 62 3.10 -6.42 -2.58
CA LEU A 62 3.66 -5.39 -3.46
C LEU A 62 5.02 -4.90 -2.99
N LEU A 63 5.25 -4.79 -1.67
CA LEU A 63 6.51 -4.27 -1.14
C LEU A 63 7.67 -5.27 -1.33
N PRO A 64 7.50 -6.59 -1.02
CA PRO A 64 8.54 -7.57 -1.35
C PRO A 64 8.82 -7.68 -2.85
N ALA A 65 7.78 -7.64 -3.70
CA ALA A 65 7.96 -7.69 -5.15
C ALA A 65 8.73 -6.45 -5.67
N LEU A 66 8.46 -5.26 -5.12
CA LEU A 66 9.21 -4.05 -5.45
C LEU A 66 10.68 -4.17 -5.01
N GLU A 67 10.93 -4.67 -3.80
CA GLU A 67 12.28 -4.88 -3.29
C GLU A 67 13.08 -5.83 -4.20
N GLU A 68 12.51 -6.99 -4.53
CA GLU A 68 13.13 -7.99 -5.42
C GLU A 68 13.49 -7.39 -6.78
N ARG A 69 12.54 -6.67 -7.41
CA ARG A 69 12.75 -6.00 -8.69
C ARG A 69 13.90 -4.99 -8.61
N LEU A 70 13.88 -4.10 -7.62
CA LEU A 70 14.91 -3.05 -7.49
C LEU A 70 16.29 -3.65 -7.19
N ARG A 71 16.36 -4.73 -6.39
CA ARG A 71 17.61 -5.48 -6.16
C ARG A 71 18.14 -6.09 -7.45
N ALA A 72 17.27 -6.70 -8.27
CA ALA A 72 17.65 -7.26 -9.57
C ALA A 72 18.12 -6.19 -10.57
N GLU A 73 17.58 -4.98 -10.48
CA GLU A 73 18.00 -3.80 -11.26
C GLU A 73 19.30 -3.16 -10.74
N GLY A 74 19.91 -3.69 -9.67
CA GLY A 74 21.15 -3.15 -9.10
C GLY A 74 20.98 -1.84 -8.33
N ALA A 75 19.76 -1.53 -7.88
CA ALA A 75 19.50 -0.33 -7.10
C ALA A 75 20.25 -0.34 -5.76
N SER A 76 20.71 0.83 -5.33
CA SER A 76 21.32 1.02 -4.02
C SER A 76 20.30 0.83 -2.89
N GLU A 77 20.78 0.51 -1.69
CA GLU A 77 19.89 0.38 -0.51
C GLU A 77 19.09 1.64 -0.21
N GLU A 78 19.68 2.82 -0.45
CA GLU A 78 18.98 4.09 -0.27
C GLU A 78 17.81 4.22 -1.24
N GLN A 79 18.04 3.93 -2.54
CA GLN A 79 16.99 3.98 -3.55
C GLN A 79 15.86 3.01 -3.20
N ILE A 80 16.19 1.77 -2.80
CA ILE A 80 15.20 0.78 -2.38
C ILE A 80 14.41 1.30 -1.16
N ALA A 81 15.07 1.83 -0.14
CA ALA A 81 14.42 2.35 1.05
C ALA A 81 13.48 3.54 0.75
N ARG A 82 13.88 4.45 -0.16
CA ARG A 82 13.04 5.57 -0.60
C ARG A 82 11.80 5.08 -1.36
N GLU A 83 11.97 4.21 -2.34
CA GLU A 83 10.87 3.67 -3.15
C GLU A 83 9.90 2.83 -2.32
N MET A 84 10.41 1.98 -1.42
CA MET A 84 9.57 1.18 -0.52
C MET A 84 8.78 2.05 0.46
N ASN A 85 9.40 3.08 1.06
CA ASN A 85 8.67 4.02 1.92
C ASN A 85 7.60 4.78 1.13
N ALA A 86 7.92 5.24 -0.08
CA ALA A 86 6.99 5.96 -0.94
C ALA A 86 5.78 5.10 -1.32
N LEU A 87 5.99 3.86 -1.79
CA LEU A 87 4.89 2.93 -2.09
C LEU A 87 4.05 2.64 -0.84
N ARG A 88 4.71 2.42 0.30
CA ARG A 88 4.03 2.14 1.57
C ARG A 88 3.14 3.30 2.04
N ARG A 89 3.58 4.54 1.83
CA ARG A 89 2.78 5.75 2.09
C ARG A 89 1.61 5.88 1.13
N ARG A 90 1.81 5.65 -0.18
CA ARG A 90 0.75 5.67 -1.20
C ARG A 90 -0.35 4.64 -0.93
N LEU A 91 0.01 3.40 -0.58
CA LEU A 91 -0.98 2.41 -0.12
C LEU A 91 -1.72 2.90 1.13
N GLY A 92 -0.98 3.47 2.08
CA GLY A 92 -1.57 4.03 3.29
C GLY A 92 -2.56 5.17 3.02
N GLU A 93 -2.35 5.97 1.98
CA GLU A 93 -3.24 7.05 1.55
C GLU A 93 -4.48 6.47 0.87
N GLU A 94 -4.32 5.63 -0.16
CA GLU A 94 -5.44 5.03 -0.91
C GLU A 94 -6.44 4.30 -0.01
N TYR A 95 -5.95 3.47 0.91
CA TYR A 95 -6.85 2.73 1.80
C TYR A 95 -7.52 3.63 2.84
N LYS A 96 -6.87 4.72 3.28
CA LYS A 96 -7.50 5.70 4.16
C LYS A 96 -8.58 6.50 3.45
N GLU A 97 -8.40 6.83 2.17
CA GLU A 97 -9.44 7.48 1.35
C GLU A 97 -10.73 6.65 1.20
N ARG A 98 -10.61 5.33 1.29
CA ARG A 98 -11.74 4.39 1.27
C ARG A 98 -12.27 4.04 2.67
N THR A 99 -11.52 4.35 3.72
CA THR A 99 -11.92 4.08 5.10
C THR A 99 -13.05 5.03 5.51
N PRO A 100 -14.12 4.56 6.19
CA PRO A 100 -15.18 5.44 6.70
C PRO A 100 -14.63 6.64 7.47
N LYS A 101 -15.28 7.80 7.32
CA LYS A 101 -14.75 9.11 7.75
C LYS A 101 -14.38 9.12 9.24
N GLU A 102 -15.24 8.54 10.07
CA GLU A 102 -15.08 8.48 11.53
C GLU A 102 -13.81 7.72 11.91
N LEU A 103 -13.60 6.54 11.31
CA LEU A 103 -12.39 5.73 11.53
C LEU A 103 -11.15 6.40 10.94
N ARG A 104 -11.26 7.04 9.78
CA ARG A 104 -10.17 7.77 9.13
C ARG A 104 -9.65 8.91 10.01
N HIS A 105 -10.55 9.66 10.65
CA HIS A 105 -10.19 10.74 11.57
C HIS A 105 -9.40 10.21 12.77
N ILE A 106 -9.82 9.09 13.36
CA ILE A 106 -9.10 8.45 14.47
C ILE A 106 -7.68 8.05 14.03
N ILE A 107 -7.55 7.44 12.85
CA ILE A 107 -6.25 7.03 12.29
C ILE A 107 -5.34 8.24 12.05
N PHE A 108 -5.87 9.32 11.46
CA PHE A 108 -5.11 10.55 11.22
C PHE A 108 -4.68 11.24 12.51
N ALA A 109 -5.59 11.38 13.48
CA ALA A 109 -5.27 11.98 14.78
C ALA A 109 -4.13 11.22 15.48
N ARG A 110 -4.22 9.89 15.56
CA ARG A 110 -3.17 9.04 16.13
C ARG A 110 -1.84 9.19 15.38
N ASN A 111 -1.87 9.25 14.05
CA ASN A 111 -0.64 9.38 13.26
C ASN A 111 0.02 10.76 13.44
N ILE A 112 -0.78 11.83 13.53
CA ILE A 112 -0.29 13.18 13.84
C ILE A 112 0.33 13.21 15.23
N GLU A 113 -0.35 12.67 16.25
CA GLU A 113 0.17 12.61 17.61
C GLU A 113 1.51 11.86 17.68
N LYS A 114 1.63 10.74 16.98
CA LYS A 114 2.80 9.86 17.05
C LYS A 114 3.96 10.29 16.16
N TYR A 115 3.68 10.88 15.00
CA TYR A 115 4.67 11.12 13.95
C TYR A 115 4.70 12.56 13.43
N GLY A 116 3.74 13.39 13.80
CA GLY A 116 3.55 14.72 13.21
C GLY A 116 3.09 14.70 11.75
N ASP A 117 2.69 13.54 11.22
CA ASP A 117 2.30 13.34 9.82
C ASP A 117 1.08 12.41 9.75
N PRO A 118 0.00 12.78 9.04
CA PRO A 118 -1.24 12.00 9.01
C PRO A 118 -1.12 10.64 8.30
N LEU A 119 -0.16 10.48 7.39
CA LEU A 119 0.10 9.23 6.68
C LEU A 119 1.06 8.31 7.44
N GLY A 120 1.84 8.86 8.36
CA GLY A 120 2.90 8.18 9.13
C GLY A 120 4.27 8.81 8.87
N PRO A 121 5.38 8.22 9.35
CA PRO A 121 6.68 8.83 9.16
C PRO A 121 7.11 8.84 7.68
N SER A 122 7.66 9.96 7.23
CA SER A 122 8.33 10.09 5.93
C SER A 122 9.70 9.41 5.95
N PHE A 123 10.27 9.18 4.77
CA PHE A 123 11.64 8.67 4.65
C PHE A 123 12.64 9.53 5.44
N GLN A 124 12.55 10.86 5.32
CA GLN A 124 13.47 11.77 6.01
C GLN A 124 13.30 11.67 7.53
N GLN A 125 12.05 11.64 8.04
CA GLN A 125 11.80 11.46 9.47
C GLN A 125 12.37 10.14 10.00
N LEU A 126 12.29 9.04 9.23
CA LEU A 126 12.91 7.76 9.62
C LEU A 126 14.44 7.87 9.66
N ARG A 127 15.05 8.58 8.71
CA ARG A 127 16.51 8.82 8.70
C ARG A 127 16.94 9.71 9.86
N ASP A 128 16.20 10.77 10.17
CA ASP A 128 16.44 11.66 11.29
C ASP A 128 16.31 10.94 12.64
N GLN A 129 15.45 9.92 12.71
CA GLN A 129 15.33 8.99 13.85
C GLN A 129 16.47 7.95 13.92
N GLY A 130 17.46 8.01 13.02
CA GLY A 130 18.61 7.09 12.99
C GLY A 130 18.33 5.72 12.36
N LYS A 131 17.19 5.51 11.69
CA LYS A 131 16.89 4.22 11.04
C LYS A 131 17.81 3.98 9.86
N THR A 132 18.41 2.79 9.78
CA THR A 132 19.19 2.38 8.60
C THR A 132 18.29 2.12 7.40
N TYR A 133 18.86 2.13 6.17
CA TYR A 133 18.10 1.79 4.97
C TYR A 133 17.48 0.39 5.06
N ALA A 134 18.24 -0.60 5.52
CA ALA A 134 17.73 -1.95 5.80
C ALA A 134 16.54 -1.95 6.78
N GLN A 135 16.59 -1.16 7.86
CA GLN A 135 15.46 -1.05 8.80
C GLN A 135 14.22 -0.39 8.17
N ILE A 136 14.41 0.56 7.26
CA ILE A 136 13.30 1.21 6.54
C ILE A 136 12.65 0.21 5.56
N ILE A 137 13.46 -0.55 4.82
CA ILE A 137 13.02 -1.61 3.91
C ILE A 137 12.21 -2.66 4.67
N GLU A 138 12.77 -3.20 5.76
CA GLU A 138 12.08 -4.17 6.61
C GLU A 138 10.81 -3.61 7.25
N GLY A 139 10.84 -2.34 7.67
CA GLY A 139 9.69 -1.66 8.24
C GLY A 139 8.56 -1.45 7.24
N ALA A 140 8.87 -1.16 5.98
CA ALA A 140 7.87 -0.90 4.93
C ALA A 140 7.00 -2.15 4.64
N LYS A 141 7.57 -3.35 4.79
CA LYS A 141 6.85 -4.64 4.62
C LYS A 141 5.90 -4.97 5.78
N ARG A 142 5.88 -4.16 6.84
CA ARG A 142 5.02 -4.39 8.01
C ARG A 142 3.75 -3.53 7.92
N PRO A 143 2.55 -4.14 7.90
CA PRO A 143 1.30 -3.39 7.75
C PRO A 143 0.96 -2.49 8.96
N GLY A 144 1.52 -2.78 10.15
CA GLY A 144 1.32 -2.04 11.41
C GLY A 144 -0.10 -2.14 11.95
N GLY A 145 -0.51 -1.24 12.85
CA GLY A 145 -1.90 -1.12 13.32
C GLY A 145 -2.29 -2.05 14.48
N ASP A 146 -1.34 -2.80 15.04
CA ASP A 146 -1.57 -3.66 16.20
C ASP A 146 -2.12 -2.88 17.40
N ASP A 147 -1.64 -1.65 17.61
CA ASP A 147 -2.08 -0.75 18.67
C ASP A 147 -3.53 -0.27 18.51
N LEU A 148 -4.11 -0.42 17.33
CA LEU A 148 -5.51 -0.12 17.03
C LEU A 148 -6.37 -1.39 16.94
N GLY A 149 -5.82 -2.57 17.27
CA GLY A 149 -6.50 -3.85 17.05
C GLY A 149 -6.65 -4.23 15.58
N LEU A 150 -5.91 -3.55 14.67
CA LEU A 150 -5.94 -3.75 13.22
C LEU A 150 -4.76 -4.62 12.73
N GLY A 151 -4.06 -5.27 13.66
CA GLY A 151 -2.94 -6.16 13.44
C GLY A 151 -3.33 -7.57 13.01
N THR A 152 -2.37 -8.32 12.47
CA THR A 152 -2.51 -9.73 12.11
C THR A 152 -2.42 -10.59 13.36
N LYS A 153 -3.22 -11.66 13.46
CA LYS A 153 -3.03 -12.64 14.53
C LYS A 153 -1.76 -13.45 14.29
N LYS A 154 -1.07 -13.80 15.37
CA LYS A 154 0.08 -14.71 15.35
C LYS A 154 -0.40 -16.15 15.41
#